data_AF-A0A2N0V588-F1
#
_entry.id   AF-A0A2N0V588-F1
#
_cell.length_a   1.000
_cell.length_b   1.000
_cell.length_c   1.000
_cell.angle_alpha   90.00
_cell.angle_beta   90.00
_cell.angle_gamma   90.00
#
_symmetry.space_group_name_H-M   'P 1'
#
loop_
_entity.id
_entity.type
_entity.pdbx_description
1 polymer ?
#
loop_
_entity_poly.entity_id
_entity_poly.type
_entity_poly.pdbx_seq_one_letter_code
_entity_poly.pdbx_strand_id
1 'polypeptide(L)'
;MQLFKALLSQLMACVAVMGLRALIPLPISVLQAVAIQAGLAALFSRGFRQPVWWLPIHLLFIPTVLMGLSWQVPAWLYLLMLLLLTLLFWGTVKGDVPLFLSSSAVSEALIEIVSRERAQAFIDIGAGLATVVVPLAKARPDMAVVALERAPLPWLLARWRCRNLANVRVGRSSFWEQDLREFDVVFAFLSPLVMAKIGEKVRREMRDGRLFISSSFPIPDSHPESVLELNDSRKTKLYCYRIGGSLKS
;
A
#
# COMPACT_ATOMS: atom_id res chain seq x y z
N MET A 1 -4.43 -9.39 20.11
CA MET A 1 -4.51 -8.25 19.17
C MET A 1 -3.65 -7.09 19.70
N GLN A 2 -2.80 -6.47 18.87
CA GLN A 2 -1.89 -5.40 19.33
C GLN A 2 -2.64 -4.15 19.82
N LEU A 3 -3.76 -3.81 19.19
CA LEU A 3 -4.61 -2.67 19.57
C LEU A 3 -5.15 -2.81 21.00
N PHE A 4 -5.60 -4.00 21.39
CA PHE A 4 -6.10 -4.25 22.75
C PHE A 4 -4.99 -3.99 23.79
N LYS A 5 -3.78 -4.48 23.53
CA LYS A 5 -2.61 -4.23 24.40
C LYS A 5 -2.30 -2.73 24.50
N ALA A 6 -2.37 -2.00 23.38
CA ALA A 6 -2.11 -0.57 23.35
C ALA A 6 -3.15 0.21 24.18
N LEU A 7 -4.43 -0.14 24.01
CA LEU A 7 -5.52 0.48 24.74
C LEU A 7 -5.41 0.19 26.25
N LEU A 8 -5.07 -1.04 26.62
CA LEU A 8 -4.83 -1.42 28.01
C LEU A 8 -3.65 -0.65 28.62
N SER A 9 -2.52 -0.51 27.90
CA SER A 9 -1.38 0.29 28.37
C SER A 9 -1.74 1.75 28.64
N GLN A 10 -2.54 2.35 27.75
CA GLN A 10 -3.00 3.74 27.91
C GLN A 10 -3.92 3.90 29.13
N LEU A 11 -4.88 2.98 29.29
CA LEU A 11 -5.82 3.00 30.42
C LEU A 11 -5.09 2.79 31.75
N MET A 12 -4.21 1.80 31.84
CA MET A 12 -3.43 1.54 33.06
C MET A 12 -2.58 2.75 33.46
N ALA A 13 -1.93 3.39 32.49
CA ALA A 13 -1.14 4.60 32.74
C ALA A 13 -2.01 5.77 33.20
N CYS A 14 -3.20 5.94 32.63
CA CYS A 14 -4.15 6.97 33.03
C CYS A 14 -4.62 6.74 34.48
N VAL A 15 -5.04 5.51 34.81
CA VAL A 15 -5.46 5.13 36.17
C VAL A 15 -4.32 5.34 37.17
N ALA A 16 -3.08 4.96 36.83
CA ALA A 16 -1.93 5.15 37.68
C ALA A 16 -1.66 6.64 37.98
N VAL A 17 -1.73 7.52 36.98
CA VAL A 17 -1.51 8.96 37.17
C VAL A 17 -2.67 9.61 37.95
N MET A 18 -3.91 9.23 37.67
CA MET A 18 -5.07 9.72 38.43
C MET A 18 -5.01 9.26 39.90
N GLY A 19 -4.64 7.99 40.14
CA GLY A 19 -4.46 7.44 41.48
C GLY A 19 -3.32 8.13 42.24
N LEU A 20 -2.17 8.36 41.59
CA LEU A 20 -1.05 9.08 42.18
C LEU A 20 -1.47 10.49 42.64
N ARG A 21 -2.22 11.20 41.80
CA ARG A 21 -2.69 12.57 42.07
C ARG A 21 -3.79 12.63 43.13
N ALA A 22 -4.58 11.57 43.28
CA ALA A 22 -5.63 11.47 44.30
C ALA A 22 -5.06 11.07 45.67
N LEU A 23 -4.04 10.21 45.71
CA LEU A 23 -3.44 9.69 46.93
C LEU A 23 -2.33 10.59 47.49
N ILE A 24 -1.62 11.31 46.63
CA ILE A 24 -0.52 12.18 47.02
C ILE A 24 -0.82 13.59 46.52
N PRO A 25 -1.01 14.59 47.40
CA PRO A 25 -1.28 15.98 47.03
C PRO A 25 0.00 16.69 46.55
N LEU A 26 0.72 16.09 45.61
CA LEU A 26 1.84 16.73 44.94
C LEU A 26 1.29 17.77 43.95
N PRO A 27 1.91 18.96 43.85
CA PRO A 27 1.54 19.97 42.85
C PRO A 27 2.06 19.55 41.47
N ILE A 28 1.50 18.49 40.90
CA ILE A 28 1.82 17.99 39.57
C ILE A 28 1.07 18.84 38.55
N SER A 29 1.81 19.54 37.68
CA SER A 29 1.21 20.29 36.59
C SER A 29 0.58 19.36 35.54
N VAL A 30 -0.34 19.87 34.73
CA VAL A 30 -0.97 19.08 33.65
C VAL A 30 0.09 18.51 32.70
N LEU A 31 1.13 19.28 32.37
CA LEU A 31 2.21 18.83 31.50
C LEU A 31 3.03 17.68 32.12
N GLN A 32 3.31 17.76 33.42
CA GLN A 32 4.00 16.68 34.14
C GLN A 32 3.15 15.42 34.20
N ALA A 33 1.85 15.55 34.49
CA ALA A 33 0.92 14.40 34.50
C ALA A 33 0.89 13.69 33.14
N VAL A 34 0.93 14.46 32.05
CA VAL A 34 0.95 13.94 30.67
C VAL A 34 2.25 13.24 30.35
N ALA A 35 3.39 13.83 30.72
CA ALA A 35 4.69 13.21 30.51
C ALA A 35 4.83 11.88 31.28
N ILE A 36 4.35 11.85 32.53
CA ILE A 36 4.33 10.64 33.36
C ILE A 36 3.41 9.59 32.73
N GLN A 37 2.20 9.98 32.31
CA GLN A 37 1.25 9.08 31.67
C GLN A 37 1.84 8.46 30.39
N ALA A 38 2.43 9.29 29.52
CA ALA A 38 3.02 8.86 28.27
C ALA A 38 4.20 7.89 28.50
N GLY A 39 5.06 8.18 29.48
CA GLY A 39 6.14 7.31 29.90
C GLY A 39 5.65 5.97 30.47
N LEU A 40 4.64 5.98 31.35
CA LEU A 40 4.04 4.76 31.91
C LEU A 40 3.37 3.91 30.83
N ALA A 41 2.64 4.52 29.90
CA ALA A 41 2.01 3.80 28.79
C ALA A 41 3.07 3.11 27.91
N ALA A 42 4.18 3.80 27.63
CA ALA A 42 5.32 3.23 26.92
C ALA A 42 5.98 2.07 27.69
N LEU A 43 6.10 2.16 29.02
CA LEU A 43 6.62 1.08 29.86
C LEU A 43 5.68 -0.14 29.91
N PHE A 44 4.37 0.07 30.08
CA PHE A 44 3.39 -1.02 30.00
C PHE A 44 3.37 -1.69 28.62
N SER A 45 3.55 -0.92 27.54
CA SER A 45 3.69 -1.43 26.18
C SER A 45 4.89 -2.37 26.03
N ARG A 46 6.04 -2.06 26.67
CA ARG A 46 7.19 -2.97 26.80
C ARG A 46 6.83 -4.26 27.54
N GLY A 47 6.13 -4.13 28.67
CA GLY A 47 5.66 -5.26 29.47
C GLY A 47 4.74 -6.21 28.69
N PHE A 48 3.87 -5.66 27.82
CA PHE A 48 2.99 -6.45 26.95
C PHE A 48 3.66 -6.99 25.69
N ARG A 49 4.99 -6.82 25.57
CA ARG A 49 5.81 -7.24 24.42
C ARG A 49 5.27 -6.69 23.10
N GLN A 50 4.84 -5.43 23.11
CA GLN A 50 4.47 -4.77 21.87
C GLN A 50 5.72 -4.45 21.04
N PRO A 51 5.60 -4.48 19.71
CA PRO A 51 6.71 -4.12 18.84
C PRO A 51 7.25 -2.70 19.06
N VAL A 52 8.51 -2.46 18.67
CA VAL A 52 9.22 -1.26 19.11
C VAL A 52 8.60 0.04 18.60
N TRP A 53 8.00 0.01 17.42
CA TRP A 53 7.31 1.13 16.79
C TRP A 53 6.05 1.60 17.52
N TRP A 54 5.56 0.87 18.53
CA TRP A 54 4.46 1.34 19.38
C TRP A 54 4.89 2.39 20.41
N LEU A 55 6.18 2.48 20.76
CA LEU A 55 6.66 3.51 21.70
C LEU A 55 6.35 4.94 21.26
N PRO A 56 6.72 5.38 20.05
CA PRO A 56 6.42 6.75 19.64
C PRO A 56 4.92 7.03 19.66
N ILE A 57 4.08 6.03 19.32
CA ILE A 57 2.62 6.15 19.43
C ILE A 57 2.22 6.41 20.88
N HIS A 58 2.71 5.61 21.84
CA HIS A 58 2.38 5.80 23.25
C HIS A 58 2.87 7.13 23.82
N LEU A 59 4.08 7.54 23.44
CA LEU A 59 4.68 8.79 23.88
C LEU A 59 3.94 10.02 23.33
N LEU A 60 3.41 9.94 22.11
CA LEU A 60 2.76 11.07 21.43
C LEU A 60 1.25 11.13 21.60
N PHE A 61 0.59 10.02 21.95
CA PHE A 61 -0.87 9.92 21.93
C PHE A 61 -1.58 10.97 22.82
N ILE A 62 -1.34 10.97 24.13
CA ILE A 62 -1.98 11.94 25.04
C ILE A 62 -1.51 13.38 24.79
N PRO A 63 -0.21 13.67 24.54
CA PRO A 63 0.22 15.01 24.15
C PRO A 63 -0.52 15.55 22.92
N THR A 64 -0.68 14.75 21.87
CA THR A 64 -1.39 15.17 20.65
C THR A 64 -2.89 15.34 20.88
N VAL A 65 -3.52 14.51 21.71
CA VAL A 65 -4.92 14.70 22.11
C VAL A 65 -5.10 16.04 22.85
N LEU A 66 -4.24 16.36 23.81
CA LEU A 66 -4.33 17.62 24.54
C LEU A 66 -4.06 18.84 23.67
N MET A 67 -3.13 18.73 22.73
CA MET A 67 -2.83 19.77 21.75
C MET A 67 -4.01 19.99 20.80
N GLY A 68 -4.70 18.92 20.40
CA GLY A 68 -5.94 19.01 19.61
C GLY A 68 -7.09 19.67 20.37
N LEU A 69 -7.23 19.36 21.68
CA LEU A 69 -8.22 19.98 22.55
C LEU A 69 -7.92 21.47 22.81
N SER A 70 -6.65 21.82 23.03
CA SER A 70 -6.26 23.22 23.29
C SER A 70 -6.40 24.11 22.07
N TRP A 71 -6.16 23.57 20.87
CA TRP A 71 -6.34 24.28 19.61
C TRP A 71 -7.78 24.27 19.09
N GLN A 72 -8.72 23.68 19.83
CA GLN A 72 -10.14 23.58 19.45
C GLN A 72 -10.30 23.09 18.01
N VAL A 73 -9.52 22.07 17.63
CA VAL A 73 -9.51 21.56 16.25
C VAL A 73 -10.93 21.18 15.86
N PRO A 74 -11.49 21.79 14.78
CA PRO A 74 -12.88 21.54 14.41
C PRO A 74 -13.19 20.06 14.15
N ALA A 75 -14.36 19.61 14.61
CA ALA A 75 -14.81 18.22 14.45
C ALA A 75 -14.76 17.72 12.99
N TRP A 76 -15.03 18.62 12.03
CA TRP A 76 -15.03 18.29 10.61
C TRP A 76 -13.65 17.90 10.07
N LEU A 77 -12.55 18.33 10.68
CA LEU A 77 -11.20 17.92 10.27
C LEU A 77 -10.94 16.45 10.59
N TYR A 78 -11.41 15.96 11.75
CA TYR A 78 -11.33 14.54 12.10
C TYR A 78 -12.17 13.70 11.14
N LEU A 79 -13.38 14.18 10.80
CA LEU A 79 -14.24 13.53 9.81
C LEU A 79 -13.57 13.52 8.43
N LEU A 80 -12.99 14.64 7.99
CA LEU A 80 -12.28 14.73 6.72
C LEU A 80 -11.08 13.77 6.67
N MET A 81 -10.28 13.72 7.73
CA MET A 81 -9.15 12.80 7.83
C MET A 81 -9.62 11.34 7.77
N LEU A 82 -10.70 10.99 8.49
CA LEU A 82 -11.30 9.67 8.44
C LEU A 82 -11.76 9.35 7.00
N LEU A 83 -12.51 10.24 6.36
CA LEU A 83 -12.97 10.07 4.98
C LEU A 83 -11.80 9.90 4.00
N LEU A 84 -10.75 10.72 4.13
CA LEU A 84 -9.54 10.61 3.31
C LEU A 84 -8.86 9.25 3.50
N LEU A 85 -8.65 8.81 4.73
CA LEU A 85 -8.08 7.49 5.03
C LEU A 85 -8.97 6.38 4.46
N THR A 86 -10.29 6.46 4.62
CA THR A 86 -11.23 5.48 4.06
C THR A 86 -11.20 5.47 2.54
N LEU A 87 -11.04 6.61 1.87
CA LEU A 87 -10.95 6.69 0.41
C LEU A 87 -9.59 6.20 -0.13
N LEU A 88 -8.49 6.43 0.61
CA LEU A 88 -7.16 5.94 0.28
C LEU A 88 -7.05 4.42 0.48
N PHE A 89 -7.58 3.92 1.60
CA PHE A 89 -7.49 2.52 2.01
C PHE A 89 -8.80 1.76 1.77
N TRP A 90 -9.66 2.27 0.88
CA TRP A 90 -10.99 1.73 0.57
C TRP A 90 -10.99 0.22 0.33
N GLY A 91 -9.98 -0.26 -0.41
CA GLY A 91 -9.82 -1.68 -0.71
C GLY A 91 -9.51 -2.53 0.54
N THR A 92 -8.75 -2.02 1.51
CA THR A 92 -8.34 -2.80 2.69
C THR A 92 -9.52 -3.22 3.57
N VAL A 93 -10.60 -2.43 3.58
CA VAL A 93 -11.84 -2.75 4.31
C VAL A 93 -12.56 -3.96 3.70
N LYS A 94 -12.38 -4.23 2.40
CA LYS A 94 -12.98 -5.36 1.68
C LYS A 94 -11.99 -6.51 1.42
N GLY A 95 -10.84 -6.51 2.09
CA GLY A 95 -9.82 -7.56 1.97
C GLY A 95 -8.81 -7.35 0.82
N ASP A 96 -8.77 -6.16 0.23
CA ASP A 96 -7.79 -5.81 -0.78
C ASP A 96 -6.49 -5.26 -0.17
N VAL A 97 -5.54 -5.07 -1.07
CA VAL A 97 -4.16 -4.73 -0.81
C VAL A 97 -4.01 -3.24 -0.46
N PRO A 98 -3.11 -2.87 0.48
CA PRO A 98 -2.75 -1.45 0.68
C PRO A 98 -2.13 -0.84 -0.58
N LEU A 99 -2.23 0.49 -0.73
CA LEU A 99 -1.61 1.20 -1.84
C LEU A 99 -0.09 0.99 -1.84
N PHE A 100 0.43 0.36 -2.88
CA PHE A 100 1.86 0.22 -3.10
C PHE A 100 2.31 1.16 -4.22
N LEU A 101 3.36 1.94 -3.94
CA LEU A 101 3.97 2.82 -4.92
C LEU A 101 5.26 2.20 -5.45
N SER A 102 5.30 2.00 -6.77
CA SER A 102 6.48 1.59 -7.50
C SER A 102 7.48 2.74 -7.64
N SER A 103 8.77 2.41 -7.63
CA SER A 103 9.88 3.34 -7.87
C SER A 103 10.03 3.68 -9.36
N SER A 104 10.78 4.72 -9.69
CA SER A 104 11.14 5.04 -11.08
C SER A 104 11.91 3.91 -11.77
N ALA A 105 12.78 3.21 -11.02
CA ALA A 105 13.50 2.05 -11.50
C ALA A 105 12.57 0.93 -12.02
N VAL A 106 11.41 0.72 -11.36
CA VAL A 106 10.40 -0.22 -11.86
C VAL A 106 9.83 0.24 -13.20
N SER A 107 9.51 1.53 -13.34
CA SER A 107 8.99 2.04 -14.61
C SER A 107 10.01 1.95 -15.76
N GLU A 108 11.29 2.22 -15.48
CA GLU A 108 12.37 2.10 -16.46
C GLU A 108 12.56 0.64 -16.92
N ALA A 109 12.61 -0.29 -15.97
CA ALA A 109 12.72 -1.72 -16.29
C ALA A 109 11.50 -2.21 -17.10
N LEU A 110 10.29 -1.78 -16.75
CA LEU A 110 9.09 -2.13 -17.50
C LEU A 110 9.11 -1.57 -18.92
N ILE A 111 9.58 -0.33 -19.12
CA ILE A 111 9.75 0.26 -20.47
C ILE A 111 10.70 -0.59 -21.32
N GLU A 112 11.81 -1.06 -20.75
CA GLU A 112 12.74 -1.94 -21.45
C GLU A 112 12.07 -3.28 -21.81
N ILE A 113 11.38 -3.90 -20.85
CA ILE A 113 10.69 -5.19 -21.04
C ILE A 113 9.64 -5.08 -22.13
N VAL A 114 8.72 -4.10 -22.08
CA VAL A 114 7.66 -3.96 -23.09
C VAL A 114 8.22 -3.65 -24.49
N SER A 115 9.40 -3.05 -24.57
CA SER A 115 10.09 -2.80 -25.84
C SER A 115 10.72 -4.06 -26.40
N ARG A 116 11.36 -4.87 -25.55
CA ARG A 116 11.91 -6.18 -25.91
C ARG A 116 10.83 -7.16 -26.37
N GLU A 117 9.70 -7.18 -25.67
CA GLU A 117 8.53 -8.01 -25.99
C GLU A 117 7.73 -7.50 -27.20
N ARG A 118 8.08 -6.32 -27.74
CA ARG A 118 7.32 -5.62 -28.79
C ARG A 118 5.83 -5.49 -28.47
N ALA A 119 5.52 -5.30 -27.18
CA ALA A 119 4.16 -5.22 -26.68
C ALA A 119 3.42 -4.04 -27.32
N GLN A 120 2.17 -4.29 -27.66
CA GLN A 120 1.16 -3.39 -28.21
C GLN A 120 0.04 -3.10 -27.19
N ALA A 121 -0.17 -3.99 -26.22
CA ALA A 121 -1.13 -3.83 -25.14
C ALA A 121 -0.52 -4.15 -23.76
N PHE A 122 -0.58 -3.19 -22.84
CA PHE A 122 -0.09 -3.31 -21.46
C PHE A 122 -1.18 -2.93 -20.46
N ILE A 123 -1.22 -3.64 -19.33
CA ILE A 123 -2.09 -3.29 -18.21
C ILE A 123 -1.32 -3.27 -16.88
N ASP A 124 -1.57 -2.24 -16.07
CA ASP A 124 -1.15 -2.13 -14.67
C ASP A 124 -2.34 -2.37 -13.74
N ILE A 125 -2.28 -3.45 -12.96
CA ILE A 125 -3.32 -3.87 -12.03
C ILE A 125 -2.98 -3.39 -10.62
N GLY A 126 -3.79 -2.48 -10.10
CA GLY A 126 -3.47 -1.75 -8.87
C GLY A 126 -2.53 -0.59 -9.17
N ALA A 127 -2.83 0.15 -10.25
CA ALA A 127 -1.97 1.20 -10.77
C ALA A 127 -1.74 2.37 -9.78
N GLY A 128 -2.51 2.44 -8.69
CA GLY A 128 -2.36 3.44 -7.65
C GLY A 128 -2.45 4.85 -8.21
N LEU A 129 -1.33 5.58 -8.15
CA LEU A 129 -1.22 6.95 -8.68
C LEU A 129 -0.69 7.00 -10.13
N ALA A 130 -0.72 5.88 -10.85
CA ALA A 130 -0.17 5.72 -12.19
C ALA A 130 1.32 6.10 -12.28
N THR A 131 2.11 5.76 -11.25
CA THR A 131 3.55 6.08 -11.22
C THR A 131 4.34 5.29 -12.26
N VAL A 132 3.88 4.09 -12.62
CA VAL A 132 4.43 3.27 -13.71
C VAL A 132 3.82 3.65 -15.06
N VAL A 133 2.49 3.77 -15.10
CA VAL A 133 1.73 4.01 -16.33
C VAL A 133 2.12 5.31 -17.02
N VAL A 134 2.27 6.42 -16.28
CA VAL A 134 2.58 7.73 -16.88
C VAL A 134 3.93 7.74 -17.64
N PRO A 135 5.08 7.35 -17.04
CA PRO A 135 6.34 7.31 -17.76
C PRO A 135 6.32 6.28 -18.89
N LEU A 136 5.72 5.10 -18.68
CA LEU A 136 5.65 4.06 -19.71
C LEU A 136 4.85 4.51 -20.93
N ALA A 137 3.69 5.12 -20.73
CA ALA A 137 2.87 5.62 -21.82
C ALA A 137 3.52 6.77 -22.61
N LYS A 138 4.32 7.60 -21.94
CA LYS A 138 5.12 8.66 -22.60
C LYS A 138 6.26 8.08 -23.42
N ALA A 139 6.92 7.03 -22.93
CA ALA A 139 8.03 6.38 -23.62
C ALA A 139 7.55 5.51 -24.81
N ARG A 140 6.32 4.98 -24.73
CA ARG A 140 5.71 4.10 -25.75
C ARG A 140 4.35 4.64 -26.19
N PRO A 141 4.31 5.77 -26.94
CA PRO A 141 3.06 6.36 -27.43
C PRO A 141 2.32 5.47 -28.44
N ASP A 142 3.03 4.50 -29.03
CA ASP A 142 2.54 3.50 -29.98
C ASP A 142 1.72 2.37 -29.32
N MET A 143 1.79 2.23 -27.99
CA MET A 143 1.21 1.11 -27.25
C MET A 143 -0.07 1.52 -26.51
N ALA A 144 -1.07 0.64 -26.50
CA ALA A 144 -2.26 0.79 -25.66
C ALA A 144 -1.93 0.45 -24.20
N VAL A 145 -2.20 1.38 -23.29
CA VAL A 145 -1.90 1.24 -21.86
C VAL A 145 -3.18 1.34 -21.04
N VAL A 146 -3.43 0.36 -20.18
CA VAL A 146 -4.57 0.36 -19.26
C VAL A 146 -4.05 0.47 -17.83
N ALA A 147 -4.60 1.40 -17.06
CA ALA A 147 -4.37 1.53 -15.62
C ALA A 147 -5.66 1.19 -14.89
N LEU A 148 -5.66 0.11 -14.12
CA LEU A 148 -6.80 -0.26 -13.28
C LEU A 148 -6.50 0.02 -11.82
N GLU A 149 -7.39 0.80 -11.19
CA GLU A 149 -7.32 1.09 -9.76
C GLU A 149 -8.72 1.11 -9.17
N ARG A 150 -8.92 0.38 -8.07
CA ARG A 150 -10.24 0.27 -7.42
C ARG A 150 -10.45 1.39 -6.41
N ALA A 151 -9.40 1.82 -5.73
CA ALA A 151 -9.46 2.83 -4.69
C ALA A 151 -9.87 4.19 -5.30
N PRO A 152 -10.97 4.83 -4.83
CA PRO A 152 -11.51 6.01 -5.48
C PRO A 152 -10.54 7.18 -5.61
N LEU A 153 -9.76 7.46 -4.55
CA LEU A 153 -8.84 8.60 -4.55
C LEU A 153 -7.58 8.34 -5.40
N PRO A 154 -6.88 7.19 -5.26
CA PRO A 154 -5.81 6.83 -6.19
C PRO A 154 -6.26 6.81 -7.66
N TRP A 155 -7.43 6.23 -7.97
CA TRP A 155 -8.00 6.26 -9.31
C TRP A 155 -8.22 7.68 -9.84
N LEU A 156 -8.79 8.57 -9.01
CA LEU A 156 -9.04 9.95 -9.42
C LEU A 156 -7.73 10.69 -9.75
N LEU A 157 -6.70 10.48 -8.93
CA LEU A 157 -5.37 11.05 -9.15
C LEU A 157 -4.69 10.45 -10.40
N ALA A 158 -4.78 9.13 -10.60
CA ALA A 158 -4.30 8.48 -11.82
C ALA A 158 -4.99 9.04 -13.07
N ARG A 159 -6.32 9.18 -13.03
CA ARG A 159 -7.11 9.76 -14.12
C ARG A 159 -6.68 11.19 -14.44
N TRP A 160 -6.46 12.01 -13.40
CA TRP A 160 -5.96 13.38 -13.59
C TRP A 160 -4.54 13.42 -14.16
N ARG A 161 -3.64 12.56 -13.70
CA ARG A 161 -2.26 12.46 -14.22
C ARG A 161 -2.19 11.98 -15.67
N CYS A 162 -3.11 11.10 -16.07
CA CYS A 162 -3.17 10.53 -17.42
C CYS A 162 -4.05 11.32 -18.39
N ARG A 163 -4.68 12.44 -17.98
CA ARG A 163 -5.69 13.16 -18.78
C ARG A 163 -5.21 13.66 -20.15
N ASN A 164 -3.91 13.84 -20.33
CA ASN A 164 -3.29 14.32 -21.58
C ASN A 164 -2.59 13.19 -22.36
N LEU A 165 -2.77 11.93 -21.96
CA LEU A 165 -2.15 10.77 -22.60
C LEU A 165 -3.21 10.02 -23.42
N ALA A 166 -3.15 10.17 -24.74
CA ALA A 166 -4.17 9.60 -25.65
C ALA A 166 -4.14 8.06 -25.70
N ASN A 167 -3.00 7.46 -25.37
CA ASN A 167 -2.78 6.01 -25.38
C ASN A 167 -3.10 5.34 -24.03
N VAL A 168 -3.57 6.09 -23.02
CA VAL A 168 -3.87 5.56 -21.69
C VAL A 168 -5.36 5.54 -21.42
N ARG A 169 -5.87 4.40 -20.97
CA ARG A 169 -7.22 4.26 -20.39
C ARG A 169 -7.13 3.99 -18.90
N VAL A 170 -7.78 4.83 -18.09
CA VAL A 170 -7.81 4.68 -16.63
C VAL A 170 -9.18 4.17 -16.19
N GLY A 171 -9.25 2.94 -15.68
CA GLY A 171 -10.47 2.28 -15.24
C GLY A 171 -10.57 2.20 -13.71
N ARG A 172 -11.80 2.38 -13.19
CA ARG A 172 -12.12 2.15 -11.77
C ARG A 172 -12.87 0.83 -11.59
N SER A 173 -12.14 -0.28 -11.67
CA SER A 173 -12.74 -1.62 -11.59
C SER A 173 -11.91 -2.57 -10.75
N SER A 174 -12.49 -3.74 -10.49
CA SER A 174 -11.80 -4.85 -9.87
C SER A 174 -10.91 -5.55 -10.89
N PHE A 175 -9.67 -5.87 -10.50
CA PHE A 175 -8.82 -6.80 -11.25
C PHE A 175 -9.55 -8.07 -11.68
N TRP A 176 -10.36 -8.62 -10.77
CA TRP A 176 -11.03 -9.90 -10.98
C TRP A 176 -12.03 -9.89 -12.15
N GLU A 177 -12.57 -8.70 -12.47
CA GLU A 177 -13.55 -8.49 -13.54
C GLU A 177 -12.90 -8.17 -14.89
N GLN A 178 -11.63 -7.78 -14.91
CA GLN A 178 -10.92 -7.45 -16.14
C GLN A 178 -10.54 -8.73 -16.90
N ASP A 179 -10.86 -8.77 -18.20
CA ASP A 179 -10.35 -9.80 -19.11
C ASP A 179 -8.87 -9.53 -19.43
N LEU A 180 -8.02 -10.53 -19.25
CA LEU A 180 -6.58 -10.43 -19.50
C LEU A 180 -6.13 -10.90 -20.89
N ARG A 181 -7.06 -11.42 -21.71
CA ARG A 181 -6.75 -12.01 -23.03
C ARG A 181 -6.20 -11.01 -24.05
N GLU A 182 -6.53 -9.73 -23.88
CA GLU A 182 -6.17 -8.66 -24.82
C GLU A 182 -4.77 -8.07 -24.56
N PHE A 183 -4.14 -8.39 -23.43
CA PHE A 183 -2.87 -7.79 -23.04
C PHE A 183 -1.68 -8.68 -23.38
N ASP A 184 -0.62 -8.05 -23.87
CA ASP A 184 0.65 -8.72 -24.13
C ASP A 184 1.49 -8.83 -22.86
N VAL A 185 1.42 -7.77 -22.04
CA VAL A 185 2.12 -7.66 -20.77
C VAL A 185 1.15 -7.20 -19.68
N VAL A 186 1.10 -7.95 -18.59
CA VAL A 186 0.29 -7.66 -17.41
C VAL A 186 1.22 -7.42 -16.23
N PHE A 187 1.17 -6.23 -15.64
CA PHE A 187 1.97 -5.87 -14.47
C PHE A 187 1.09 -5.78 -13.21
N ALA A 188 1.60 -6.25 -12.08
CA ALA A 188 0.94 -6.14 -10.79
C ALA A 188 1.94 -5.87 -9.65
N PHE A 189 1.58 -4.96 -8.75
CA PHE A 189 2.25 -4.79 -7.46
C PHE A 189 1.21 -4.92 -6.33
N LEU A 190 0.93 -6.16 -5.93
CA LEU A 190 -0.18 -6.52 -5.04
C LEU A 190 0.30 -7.23 -3.76
N SER A 191 -0.61 -7.64 -2.86
CA SER A 191 -0.26 -8.32 -1.59
C SER A 191 0.11 -9.79 -1.84
N PRO A 192 1.04 -10.37 -1.07
CA PRO A 192 1.26 -11.82 -1.02
C PRO A 192 -0.02 -12.65 -0.90
N LEU A 193 -1.00 -12.13 -0.14
CA LEU A 193 -2.25 -12.84 0.18
C LEU A 193 -3.10 -13.17 -1.04
N VAL A 194 -2.93 -12.45 -2.15
CA VAL A 194 -3.73 -12.63 -3.37
C VAL A 194 -2.93 -13.27 -4.52
N MET A 195 -1.62 -13.49 -4.35
CA MET A 195 -0.74 -13.94 -5.43
C MET A 195 -1.08 -15.33 -5.97
N ALA A 196 -1.54 -16.25 -5.13
CA ALA A 196 -2.01 -17.56 -5.58
C ALA A 196 -3.19 -17.45 -6.55
N LYS A 197 -4.22 -16.69 -6.18
CA LYS A 197 -5.41 -16.44 -7.00
C LYS A 197 -5.10 -15.66 -8.28
N ILE A 198 -4.14 -14.73 -8.21
CA ILE A 198 -3.65 -14.01 -9.40
C ILE A 198 -3.01 -15.01 -10.37
N GLY A 199 -2.15 -15.91 -9.87
CA GLY A 199 -1.52 -16.95 -10.69
C GLY A 199 -2.53 -17.83 -11.41
N GLU A 200 -3.60 -18.25 -10.73
CA GLU A 200 -4.71 -19.00 -11.35
C GLU A 200 -5.40 -18.21 -12.45
N LYS A 201 -5.75 -16.93 -12.20
CA LYS A 201 -6.43 -16.08 -13.18
C LYS A 201 -5.56 -15.83 -14.41
N VAL A 202 -4.30 -15.49 -14.20
CA VAL A 202 -3.32 -15.21 -15.25
C VAL A 202 -3.12 -16.43 -16.14
N ARG A 203 -2.93 -17.64 -15.57
CA ARG A 203 -2.79 -18.88 -16.35
C ARG A 203 -4.05 -19.23 -17.14
N ARG A 204 -5.23 -18.91 -16.61
CA ARG A 204 -6.52 -19.22 -17.25
C ARG A 204 -6.87 -18.26 -18.38
N GLU A 205 -6.52 -16.98 -18.24
CA GLU A 205 -7.03 -15.93 -19.11
C GLU A 205 -6.00 -15.34 -20.05
N MET A 206 -4.73 -15.26 -19.68
CA MET A 206 -3.71 -14.76 -20.60
C MET A 206 -3.43 -15.77 -21.70
N ARG A 207 -3.13 -15.28 -22.89
CA ARG A 207 -2.73 -16.13 -24.03
C ARG A 207 -1.31 -16.66 -23.84
N ASP A 208 -1.01 -17.78 -24.48
CA ASP A 208 0.34 -18.32 -24.50
C ASP A 208 1.35 -17.34 -25.12
N GLY A 209 2.58 -17.35 -24.61
CA GLY A 209 3.66 -16.43 -24.99
C GLY A 209 3.58 -15.05 -24.33
N ARG A 210 2.47 -14.70 -23.68
CA ARG A 210 2.32 -13.40 -22.99
C ARG A 210 3.06 -13.40 -21.65
N LEU A 211 3.33 -12.18 -21.15
CA LEU A 211 4.16 -11.98 -19.99
C LEU A 211 3.36 -11.39 -18.82
N PHE A 212 3.37 -12.10 -17.70
CA PHE A 212 2.92 -11.54 -16.43
C PHE A 212 4.12 -11.13 -15.58
N ILE A 213 4.08 -9.92 -15.00
CA ILE A 213 5.17 -9.36 -14.20
C ILE A 213 4.62 -8.98 -12.83
N SER A 214 5.16 -9.60 -11.78
CA SER A 214 4.84 -9.25 -10.40
C SER A 214 5.99 -8.50 -9.74
N SER A 215 5.69 -7.40 -9.05
CA SER A 215 6.67 -6.67 -8.26
C SER A 215 6.70 -7.16 -6.80
N SER A 216 7.90 -7.38 -6.27
CA SER A 216 8.24 -7.77 -4.90
C SER A 216 7.72 -9.14 -4.42
N PHE A 217 6.62 -9.63 -4.98
CA PHE A 217 5.93 -10.82 -4.48
C PHE A 217 5.79 -11.89 -5.57
N PRO A 218 6.41 -13.07 -5.40
CA PRO A 218 6.27 -14.15 -6.36
C PRO A 218 4.88 -14.79 -6.29
N ILE A 219 4.45 -15.41 -7.40
CA ILE A 219 3.34 -16.37 -7.39
C ILE A 219 3.81 -17.63 -6.62
N PRO A 220 3.09 -18.07 -5.58
CA PRO A 220 3.40 -19.31 -4.87
C PRO A 220 3.44 -20.51 -5.82
N ASP A 221 4.38 -21.43 -5.58
CA ASP A 221 4.52 -22.70 -6.32
C ASP A 221 4.66 -22.51 -7.85
N SER A 222 5.20 -21.37 -8.28
CA SER A 222 5.41 -21.04 -9.69
C SER A 222 6.85 -20.59 -9.93
N HIS A 223 7.45 -21.10 -11.01
CA HIS A 223 8.78 -20.68 -11.43
C HIS A 223 8.70 -19.51 -12.41
N PRO A 224 9.30 -18.36 -12.10
CA PRO A 224 9.42 -17.26 -13.06
C PRO A 224 10.44 -17.64 -14.16
N GLU A 225 10.20 -17.16 -15.38
CA GLU A 225 11.16 -17.22 -16.49
C GLU A 225 12.43 -16.42 -16.16
N SER A 226 12.25 -15.27 -15.51
CA SER A 226 13.35 -14.42 -15.07
C SER A 226 12.99 -13.62 -13.83
N VAL A 227 14.02 -13.26 -13.05
CA VAL A 227 13.88 -12.36 -11.90
C VAL A 227 14.88 -11.23 -12.07
N LEU A 228 14.38 -10.01 -12.20
CA LEU A 228 15.21 -8.81 -12.27
C LEU A 228 15.26 -8.16 -10.89
N GLU A 229 16.46 -8.04 -10.31
CA GLU A 229 16.69 -7.24 -9.11
C GLU A 229 17.05 -5.82 -9.52
N LEU A 230 16.25 -4.85 -9.09
CA LEU A 230 16.43 -3.44 -9.43
C LEU A 230 17.33 -2.76 -8.40
N ASN A 231 18.16 -1.84 -8.89
CA ASN A 231 19.03 -1.00 -8.06
C ASN A 231 18.26 0.19 -7.45
N ASP A 232 17.19 -0.10 -6.71
CA ASP A 232 16.49 0.89 -5.89
C ASP A 232 16.74 0.66 -4.39
N SER A 233 16.31 1.63 -3.56
CA SER A 233 16.49 1.56 -2.11
C SER A 233 15.90 0.30 -1.45
N ARG A 234 14.94 -0.37 -2.11
CA ARG A 234 14.25 -1.56 -1.61
C ARG A 234 14.77 -2.86 -2.23
N LYS A 235 15.74 -2.78 -3.16
CA LYS A 235 16.18 -3.89 -4.01
C LYS A 235 14.98 -4.63 -4.60
N THR A 236 14.06 -3.87 -5.18
CA THR A 236 12.79 -4.40 -5.70
C THR A 236 13.06 -5.51 -6.72
N LYS A 237 12.37 -6.64 -6.57
CA LYS A 237 12.45 -7.76 -7.52
C LYS A 237 11.24 -7.75 -8.44
N LEU A 238 11.48 -7.88 -9.75
CA LEU A 238 10.44 -8.13 -10.75
C LEU A 238 10.49 -9.60 -11.13
N TYR A 239 9.39 -10.32 -10.88
CA TYR A 239 9.22 -11.72 -11.23
C TYR A 239 8.45 -11.80 -12.54
N CYS A 240 9.11 -12.28 -13.59
CA CYS A 240 8.56 -12.36 -14.94
C CYS A 240 8.13 -13.80 -15.24
N TYR A 241 6.86 -14.00 -15.59
CA TYR A 241 6.23 -15.30 -15.84
C TYR A 241 5.70 -15.36 -17.27
N ARG A 242 6.28 -16.25 -18.08
CA ARG A 242 5.76 -16.56 -19.41
C ARG A 242 4.57 -17.50 -19.31
N ILE A 243 3.47 -17.16 -19.96
CA ILE A 243 2.29 -18.03 -20.02
C ILE A 243 2.47 -19.05 -21.14
N GLY A 244 2.14 -20.32 -20.89
CA GLY A 244 2.27 -21.40 -21.87
C GLY A 244 3.71 -21.84 -22.20
N GLY A 245 4.72 -21.22 -21.58
CA GLY A 245 6.12 -21.61 -21.75
C GLY A 245 6.46 -22.80 -20.87
N SER A 246 6.30 -24.02 -21.37
CA SER A 246 7.09 -25.14 -20.84
C SER A 246 8.55 -24.77 -21.03
N LEU A 247 9.30 -24.66 -19.94
CA LEU A 247 10.75 -24.67 -19.98
C LEU A 247 11.15 -25.88 -20.82
N LYS A 248 11.75 -25.64 -22.00
CA LYS A 248 12.51 -26.69 -22.67
C LYS A 248 13.65 -27.02 -21.70
N SER A 249 13.56 -28.22 -21.13
CA SER A 249 14.64 -28.88 -20.37
C SER A 249 15.94 -28.89 -21.16
#